data_AF-A4A8G0-F1
#
_entry.id   AF-A4A8G0-F1
#
_cell.length_a   1.000
_cell.length_b   1.000
_cell.length_c   1.000
_cell.angle_alpha   90.00
_cell.angle_beta   90.00
_cell.angle_gamma   90.00
#
_symmetry.space_group_name_H-M   'P 1'
#
loop_
_entity.id
_entity.type
_entity.pdbx_description
1 polymer ?
#
loop_
_entity_poly.entity_id
_entity_poly.type
_entity_poly.pdbx_seq_one_letter_code
_entity_poly.pdbx_strand_id
1 'polypeptide(L)'
;MLFDKMTSNIMSQAFNGLARVLVEKPLEYVVYDLPETWNPEVFDPAFALEEGQAQQALPGEVIIFEGNRRIVDFQSPGCLVLKLLSTPICTKTWAFSRSSRQALQTHEVLSLDSQLLLAITTLGKIGDHESLENLRVLATRHGNHSVRWAAVQAAAAISEDAAIKMLQNALTDAHPHISNAAKRTLELNGL
;
A
#
# COMPACT_ATOMS: atom_id res chain seq x y z
N MET A 1 3.90 7.66 17.10
CA MET A 1 4.40 8.37 15.91
C MET A 1 5.30 7.46 15.06
N LEU A 2 4.74 6.44 14.39
CA LEU A 2 5.47 5.65 13.38
C LEU A 2 5.18 6.16 11.95
N PHE A 3 4.03 6.83 11.76
CA PHE A 3 3.62 7.40 10.48
C PHE A 3 4.30 8.72 10.12
N ASP A 4 4.83 9.46 11.10
CA ASP A 4 5.57 10.72 10.87
C ASP A 4 6.91 10.51 10.12
N LYS A 5 7.43 9.29 10.09
CA LYS A 5 8.68 8.97 9.37
C LYS A 5 8.45 8.48 7.94
N MET A 6 7.23 8.09 7.55
CA MET A 6 6.97 7.67 6.16
C MET A 6 6.88 8.86 5.20
N THR A 7 6.60 10.07 5.70
CA THR A 7 6.59 11.31 4.93
C THR A 7 7.99 11.89 4.69
N SER A 8 9.04 11.35 5.32
CA SER A 8 10.40 11.95 5.23
C SER A 8 11.15 11.61 3.95
N ASN A 9 10.69 10.61 3.18
CA ASN A 9 11.42 10.08 2.03
C ASN A 9 10.62 10.26 0.74
N ILE A 10 11.34 10.37 -0.36
CA ILE A 10 10.80 10.26 -1.73
C ILE A 10 11.02 8.81 -2.18
N MET A 11 10.00 8.17 -2.74
CA MET A 11 10.05 6.75 -3.15
C MET A 11 9.96 6.62 -4.66
N SER A 12 10.89 5.89 -5.30
CA SER A 12 10.73 5.56 -6.72
C SER A 12 9.56 4.61 -6.96
N GLN A 13 8.92 4.67 -8.14
CA GLN A 13 7.91 3.69 -8.52
C GLN A 13 8.56 2.48 -9.20
N ALA A 14 8.01 1.29 -8.93
CA ALA A 14 8.33 0.06 -9.64
C ALA A 14 7.25 -0.36 -10.64
N PHE A 15 6.34 0.55 -10.97
CA PHE A 15 5.16 0.28 -11.79
C PHE A 15 4.93 1.43 -12.75
N ASN A 16 4.38 1.14 -13.92
CA ASN A 16 3.70 2.15 -14.71
C ASN A 16 2.26 2.26 -14.20
N GLY A 17 1.65 3.42 -14.36
CA GLY A 17 0.27 3.56 -13.95
C GLY A 17 -0.33 4.92 -14.19
N LEU A 18 -1.56 5.01 -13.74
CA LEU A 18 -2.31 6.24 -13.65
C LEU A 18 -2.92 6.40 -12.28
N ALA A 19 -3.10 7.64 -11.87
CA ALA A 19 -3.72 8.06 -10.63
C ALA A 19 -4.81 9.08 -10.93
N ARG A 20 -6.01 8.92 -10.38
CA ARG A 20 -7.09 9.90 -10.48
C ARG A 20 -7.49 10.42 -9.12
N VAL A 21 -7.58 11.74 -8.96
CA VAL A 21 -8.08 12.38 -7.74
C VAL A 21 -9.58 12.16 -7.62
N LEU A 22 -10.05 11.62 -6.49
CA LEU A 22 -11.46 11.30 -6.25
C LEU A 22 -12.20 12.28 -5.32
N VAL A 23 -11.47 13.09 -4.57
CA VAL A 23 -12.03 14.08 -3.63
C VAL A 23 -12.08 15.47 -4.25
N GLU A 24 -12.85 16.38 -3.66
CA GLU A 24 -13.01 17.77 -4.14
C GLU A 24 -11.80 18.69 -3.88
N LYS A 25 -10.73 18.20 -3.25
CA LYS A 25 -9.50 18.98 -3.01
C LYS A 25 -8.43 18.62 -4.06
N PRO A 26 -7.66 19.62 -4.54
CA PRO A 26 -6.52 19.34 -5.42
C PRO A 26 -5.47 18.47 -4.73
N LEU A 27 -4.80 17.65 -5.53
CA LEU A 27 -3.67 16.83 -5.12
C LEU A 27 -2.37 17.52 -5.53
N GLU A 28 -1.58 17.93 -4.54
CA GLU A 28 -0.21 18.41 -4.72
C GLU A 28 0.74 17.23 -4.84
N TYR A 29 1.65 17.32 -5.80
CA TYR A 29 2.71 16.33 -5.99
C TYR A 29 3.95 16.96 -6.62
N VAL A 30 5.08 16.29 -6.49
CA VAL A 30 6.33 16.69 -7.13
C VAL A 30 6.76 15.59 -8.08
N VAL A 31 7.18 15.98 -9.29
CA VAL A 31 7.69 15.06 -10.31
C VAL A 31 9.21 15.23 -10.39
N TYR A 32 9.93 14.11 -10.30
CA TYR A 32 11.36 14.06 -10.53
C TYR A 32 11.62 13.25 -11.79
N ASP A 33 12.21 13.87 -12.82
CA ASP A 33 12.64 13.13 -14.00
C ASP A 33 13.89 12.30 -13.66
N LEU A 34 13.92 11.07 -14.17
CA LEU A 34 15.03 10.16 -14.04
C LEU A 34 15.85 10.17 -15.33
N PRO A 35 17.19 10.17 -15.26
CA PRO A 35 18.03 10.14 -16.44
C PRO A 35 17.86 8.80 -17.20
N GLU A 36 18.16 8.78 -18.49
CA GLU A 36 18.07 7.55 -19.30
C GLU A 36 18.99 6.42 -18.79
N THR A 37 20.06 6.78 -18.06
CA THR A 37 20.99 5.86 -17.43
C THR A 37 20.46 5.25 -16.13
N TRP A 38 19.30 5.69 -15.65
CA TRP A 38 18.70 5.20 -14.42
C TRP A 38 18.45 3.69 -14.49
N ASN A 39 19.04 2.97 -13.54
CA ASN A 39 18.82 1.55 -13.36
C ASN A 39 18.37 1.26 -11.92
N PRO A 40 17.08 0.95 -11.68
CA PRO A 40 16.58 0.71 -10.34
C PRO A 40 17.20 -0.55 -9.69
N GLU A 41 17.85 -1.43 -10.44
CA GLU A 41 18.43 -2.67 -9.93
C GLU A 41 19.81 -2.48 -9.27
N VAL A 42 20.51 -1.39 -9.60
CA VAL A 42 21.91 -1.14 -9.20
C VAL A 42 21.99 0.08 -8.28
N PHE A 43 22.06 -0.17 -6.97
CA PHE A 43 22.15 0.91 -5.98
C PHE A 43 23.46 1.72 -6.13
N ASP A 44 23.32 3.04 -6.24
CA ASP A 44 24.40 4.01 -6.27
C ASP A 44 24.14 5.05 -5.16
N PRO A 45 24.92 5.04 -4.06
CA PRO A 45 24.74 5.99 -2.96
C PRO A 45 25.12 7.43 -3.32
N ALA A 46 25.88 7.65 -4.42
CA ALA A 46 26.21 8.99 -4.89
C ALA A 46 25.10 9.59 -5.76
N PHE A 47 24.15 8.78 -6.22
CA PHE A 47 23.04 9.25 -7.02
C PHE A 47 22.12 10.18 -6.21
N ALA A 48 21.78 11.32 -6.80
CA ALA A 48 20.85 12.28 -6.24
C ALA A 48 19.83 12.69 -7.30
N LEU A 49 18.57 12.86 -6.89
CA LEU A 49 17.54 13.39 -7.77
C LEU A 49 17.83 14.86 -8.09
N GLU A 50 17.54 15.25 -9.33
CA GLU A 50 17.50 16.65 -9.73
C GLU A 50 16.35 17.39 -9.04
N GLU A 51 16.19 18.68 -9.34
CA GLU A 51 15.13 19.48 -8.73
C GLU A 51 13.78 19.02 -9.25
N GLY A 52 12.90 18.66 -8.33
CA GLY A 52 11.57 18.19 -8.66
C GLY A 52 10.67 19.35 -9.06
N GLN A 53 9.74 19.07 -9.96
CA GLN A 53 8.76 20.03 -10.43
C GLN A 53 7.48 19.88 -9.62
N ALA A 54 7.12 20.90 -8.84
CA ALA A 54 5.84 20.93 -8.15
C ALA A 54 4.69 21.03 -9.16
N GLN A 55 3.68 20.19 -8.97
CA GLN A 55 2.50 20.10 -9.81
C GLN A 55 1.26 19.90 -8.93
N GLN A 56 0.12 20.28 -9.49
CA GLN A 56 -1.18 20.12 -8.86
C GLN A 56 -2.12 19.43 -9.84
N ALA A 57 -2.88 18.45 -9.36
CA ALA A 57 -3.97 17.83 -10.12
C ALA A 57 -5.31 18.17 -9.47
N LEU A 58 -6.24 18.65 -10.28
CA LEU A 58 -7.60 18.97 -9.86
C LEU A 58 -8.46 17.68 -9.73
N PRO A 59 -9.58 17.75 -8.99
CA PRO A 59 -10.53 16.64 -8.91
C PRO A 59 -10.95 16.12 -10.29
N GLY A 60 -10.83 14.81 -10.52
CA GLY A 60 -11.15 14.17 -11.79
C GLY A 60 -10.00 14.12 -12.81
N GLU A 61 -8.93 14.90 -12.64
CA GLU A 61 -7.74 14.81 -13.49
C GLU A 61 -6.98 13.51 -13.27
N VAL A 62 -6.33 13.06 -14.34
CA VAL A 62 -5.55 11.82 -14.37
C VAL A 62 -4.07 12.16 -14.48
N ILE A 63 -3.31 11.71 -13.50
CA ILE A 63 -1.85 11.77 -13.48
C ILE A 63 -1.34 10.45 -14.06
N ILE A 64 -0.51 10.51 -15.08
CA ILE A 64 0.16 9.35 -15.66
C ILE A 64 1.59 9.32 -15.15
N PHE A 65 2.08 8.15 -14.75
CA PHE A 65 3.47 7.98 -14.33
C PHE A 65 4.11 6.73 -14.94
N GLU A 66 5.31 6.94 -15.47
CA GLU A 66 6.19 5.93 -16.06
C GLU A 66 7.31 5.64 -15.07
N GLY A 67 7.25 4.53 -14.34
CA GLY A 67 8.10 4.29 -13.17
C GLY A 67 9.60 4.18 -13.48
N ASN A 68 9.97 3.95 -14.74
CA ASN A 68 11.36 3.94 -15.21
C ASN A 68 11.87 5.32 -15.64
N ARG A 69 10.98 6.33 -15.74
CA ARG A 69 11.33 7.66 -16.22
C ARG A 69 11.09 8.77 -15.23
N ARG A 70 10.13 8.61 -14.32
CA ARG A 70 9.76 9.66 -13.38
C ARG A 70 9.42 9.09 -12.03
N ILE A 71 9.73 9.86 -11.00
CA ILE A 71 9.21 9.66 -9.64
C ILE A 71 8.09 10.66 -9.40
N VAL A 72 6.88 10.17 -9.13
CA VAL A 72 5.74 10.99 -8.67
C VAL A 72 5.57 10.90 -7.16
N ASP A 73 5.86 11.99 -6.47
CA ASP A 73 5.81 12.12 -5.03
C ASP A 73 4.57 12.90 -4.58
N PHE A 74 3.55 12.20 -4.06
CA PHE A 74 2.29 12.81 -3.62
C PHE A 74 2.43 13.45 -2.23
N GLN A 75 2.06 14.73 -2.11
CA GLN A 75 2.32 15.55 -0.91
C GLN A 75 1.05 16.03 -0.18
N SER A 76 -0.15 15.66 -0.65
CA SER A 76 -1.41 16.01 0.03
C SER A 76 -1.94 14.86 0.89
N PRO A 77 -1.62 14.81 2.21
CA PRO A 77 -2.26 13.86 3.11
C PRO A 77 -3.78 14.09 3.13
N GLY A 78 -4.55 13.01 3.19
CA GLY A 78 -6.01 13.05 3.21
C GLY A 78 -6.68 13.22 1.83
N CYS A 79 -5.93 13.16 0.72
CA CYS A 79 -6.52 13.05 -0.62
C CYS A 79 -6.76 11.58 -1.00
N LEU A 80 -7.98 11.26 -1.42
CA LEU A 80 -8.30 9.94 -1.98
C LEU A 80 -7.93 9.91 -3.46
N VAL A 81 -7.14 8.91 -3.85
CA VAL A 81 -6.66 8.71 -5.22
C VAL A 81 -6.92 7.28 -5.65
N LEU A 82 -7.55 7.10 -6.80
CA LEU A 82 -7.65 5.80 -7.46
C LEU A 82 -6.38 5.56 -8.28
N LYS A 83 -5.64 4.48 -8.00
CA LYS A 83 -4.47 4.08 -8.79
C LYS A 83 -4.76 2.81 -9.59
N LEU A 84 -4.39 2.82 -10.86
CA LEU A 84 -4.30 1.61 -11.69
C LEU A 84 -2.84 1.43 -12.05
N LEU A 85 -2.29 0.26 -11.72
CA LEU A 85 -0.87 -0.06 -11.85
C LEU A 85 -0.69 -1.26 -12.80
N SER A 86 0.40 -1.24 -13.57
CA SER A 86 0.86 -2.41 -14.31
C SER A 86 1.37 -3.50 -13.35
N THR A 87 1.81 -4.63 -13.91
CA THR A 87 2.76 -5.50 -13.20
C THR A 87 4.06 -4.74 -12.89
N PRO A 88 4.84 -5.13 -11.88
CA PRO A 88 6.13 -4.51 -11.61
C PRO A 88 7.02 -4.50 -12.85
N ILE A 89 7.68 -3.37 -13.11
CA ILE A 89 8.66 -3.21 -14.20
C ILE A 89 10.11 -3.40 -13.72
N CYS A 90 10.32 -3.42 -12.40
CA CYS A 90 11.58 -3.71 -11.73
C CYS A 90 11.32 -4.41 -10.39
N THR A 91 12.36 -4.95 -9.78
CA THR A 91 12.30 -5.70 -8.50
C THR A 91 12.68 -4.84 -7.30
N LYS A 92 13.22 -3.64 -7.52
CA LYS A 92 13.64 -2.71 -6.46
C LYS A 92 12.97 -1.35 -6.56
N THR A 93 12.66 -0.77 -5.40
CA THR A 93 12.32 0.65 -5.21
C THR A 93 13.39 1.35 -4.41
N TRP A 94 13.65 2.62 -4.71
CA TRP A 94 14.65 3.43 -4.02
C TRP A 94 13.99 4.43 -3.09
N ALA A 95 14.66 4.65 -1.97
CA ALA A 95 14.39 5.73 -1.06
C ALA A 95 15.40 6.84 -1.23
N PHE A 96 14.89 8.07 -1.33
CA PHE A 96 15.71 9.27 -1.35
C PHE A 96 15.34 10.15 -0.16
N SER A 97 16.34 10.86 0.35
CA SER A 97 16.14 11.92 1.35
C SER A 97 15.31 13.03 0.75
N ARG A 98 14.22 13.46 1.40
CA ARG A 98 13.43 14.58 0.91
C ARG A 98 14.18 15.91 0.92
N SER A 99 15.08 16.12 1.88
CA SER A 99 15.83 17.38 2.02
C SER A 99 17.05 17.44 1.11
N SER A 100 17.81 16.35 0.99
CA SER A 100 19.05 16.32 0.20
C SER A 100 18.91 15.66 -1.17
N ARG A 101 17.80 14.96 -1.44
CA ARG A 101 17.54 14.16 -2.65
C ARG A 101 18.51 13.03 -2.93
N GLN A 102 19.45 12.78 -2.02
CA GLN A 102 20.40 11.69 -2.11
C GLN A 102 19.72 10.35 -1.88
N ALA A 103 20.19 9.35 -2.62
CA ALA A 103 19.82 7.96 -2.43
C ALA A 103 20.18 7.52 -1.01
N LEU A 104 19.21 6.94 -0.31
CA LEU A 104 19.37 6.44 1.06
C LEU A 104 19.53 4.92 1.08
N GLN A 105 18.68 4.21 0.33
CA GLN A 105 18.60 2.76 0.34
C GLN A 105 17.70 2.25 -0.79
N THR A 106 17.80 0.95 -1.07
CA THR A 106 16.84 0.22 -1.90
C THR A 106 16.03 -0.75 -1.06
N HIS A 107 14.78 -0.95 -1.44
CA HIS A 107 13.90 -1.98 -0.92
C HIS A 107 13.48 -2.89 -2.05
N GLU A 108 13.36 -4.18 -1.75
CA GLU A 108 12.69 -5.11 -2.66
C GLU A 108 11.22 -4.68 -2.82
N VAL A 109 10.72 -4.71 -4.06
CA VAL A 109 9.34 -4.34 -4.35
C VAL A 109 8.44 -5.28 -3.59
N LEU A 110 7.74 -4.74 -2.60
CA LEU A 110 6.65 -5.45 -1.97
C LEU A 110 5.68 -5.89 -3.07
N SER A 111 5.44 -7.19 -3.18
CA SER A 111 4.38 -7.71 -4.03
C SER A 111 3.07 -6.99 -3.71
N LEU A 112 2.14 -6.90 -4.67
CA LEU A 112 0.82 -6.30 -4.42
C LEU A 112 0.14 -6.93 -3.19
N ASP A 113 0.31 -8.24 -3.00
CA ASP A 113 -0.15 -8.94 -1.81
C ASP A 113 0.51 -8.43 -0.52
N SER A 114 1.83 -8.20 -0.54
CA SER A 114 2.55 -7.64 0.61
C SER A 114 2.14 -6.21 0.95
N GLN A 115 1.88 -5.37 -0.06
CA GLN A 115 1.34 -4.02 0.14
C GLN A 115 -0.06 -4.07 0.72
N LEU A 116 -0.90 -4.97 0.21
CA LEU A 116 -2.25 -5.19 0.68
C LEU A 116 -2.27 -5.70 2.14
N LEU A 117 -1.37 -6.62 2.49
CA LEU A 117 -1.20 -7.10 3.87
C LEU A 117 -0.82 -5.95 4.82
N LEU A 118 0.07 -5.05 4.38
CA LEU A 118 0.42 -3.86 5.17
C LEU A 118 -0.78 -2.93 5.35
N ALA A 119 -1.55 -2.69 4.28
CA ALA A 119 -2.75 -1.85 4.34
C ALA A 119 -3.81 -2.44 5.30
N ILE A 120 -4.10 -3.74 5.19
CA ILE A 120 -5.02 -4.46 6.08
C ILE A 120 -4.56 -4.35 7.54
N THR A 121 -3.28 -4.62 7.80
CA THR A 121 -2.70 -4.53 9.15
C THR A 121 -2.80 -3.12 9.70
N THR A 122 -2.63 -2.11 8.84
CA THR A 122 -2.71 -0.70 9.22
C THR A 122 -4.15 -0.30 9.54
N LEU A 123 -5.14 -0.75 8.76
CA LEU A 123 -6.56 -0.55 9.05
C LEU A 123 -6.95 -1.10 10.43
N GLY A 124 -6.51 -2.32 10.74
CA GLY A 124 -6.74 -2.93 12.06
C GLY A 124 -6.16 -2.10 13.21
N LYS A 125 -4.97 -1.49 13.01
CA LYS A 125 -4.34 -0.61 14.02
C LYS A 125 -5.01 0.75 14.15
N ILE A 126 -5.53 1.29 13.05
CA ILE A 126 -6.24 2.57 13.06
C ILE A 126 -7.59 2.43 13.79
N GLY A 127 -8.22 1.24 13.73
CA GLY A 127 -9.49 1.01 14.40
C GLY A 127 -10.69 1.58 13.66
N ASP A 128 -10.56 1.86 12.36
CA ASP A 128 -11.63 2.46 11.56
C ASP A 128 -12.75 1.44 11.27
N HIS A 129 -13.91 1.64 11.90
CA HIS A 129 -15.08 0.78 11.72
C HIS A 129 -15.63 0.80 10.28
N GLU A 130 -15.43 1.88 9.52
CA GLU A 130 -15.89 1.94 8.12
C GLU A 130 -15.14 0.94 7.23
N SER A 131 -13.95 0.50 7.65
CA SER A 131 -13.14 -0.48 6.93
C SER A 131 -13.64 -1.93 7.03
N LEU A 132 -14.56 -2.24 7.97
CA LEU A 132 -15.01 -3.61 8.25
C LEU A 132 -15.62 -4.31 7.04
N GLU A 133 -16.38 -3.59 6.21
CA GLU A 133 -17.00 -4.20 5.02
C GLU A 133 -15.94 -4.58 3.97
N ASN A 134 -14.93 -3.74 3.77
CA ASN A 134 -13.81 -4.04 2.87
C ASN A 134 -13.00 -5.24 3.39
N LEU A 135 -12.74 -5.31 4.70
CA LEU A 135 -12.08 -6.46 5.33
C LEU A 135 -12.90 -7.74 5.17
N ARG A 136 -14.23 -7.68 5.29
CA ARG A 136 -15.14 -8.81 5.05
C ARG A 136 -15.04 -9.34 3.61
N VAL A 137 -15.01 -8.45 2.62
CA VAL A 137 -14.85 -8.84 1.22
C VAL A 137 -13.49 -9.50 0.99
N LEU A 138 -12.42 -8.93 1.53
CA LEU A 138 -11.07 -9.49 1.42
C LEU A 138 -10.98 -10.87 2.08
N ALA A 139 -11.53 -11.04 3.27
CA ALA A 139 -11.53 -12.31 4.01
C ALA A 139 -12.28 -13.44 3.30
N THR A 140 -13.21 -13.12 2.40
CA THR A 140 -14.07 -14.13 1.74
C THR A 140 -13.72 -14.40 0.29
N ARG A 141 -13.15 -13.42 -0.43
CA ARG A 141 -13.02 -13.50 -1.89
C ARG A 141 -11.58 -13.43 -2.41
N HIS A 142 -10.61 -13.05 -1.59
CA HIS A 142 -9.25 -12.86 -2.09
C HIS A 142 -8.58 -14.20 -2.42
N GLY A 143 -7.86 -14.27 -3.55
CA GLY A 143 -7.19 -15.50 -4.01
C GLY A 143 -6.08 -15.98 -3.07
N ASN A 144 -5.30 -15.03 -2.52
CA ASN A 144 -4.25 -15.32 -1.55
C ASN A 144 -4.82 -15.56 -0.15
N HIS A 145 -4.59 -16.74 0.43
CA HIS A 145 -5.08 -17.12 1.76
C HIS A 145 -4.47 -16.29 2.89
N SER A 146 -3.21 -15.83 2.76
CA SER A 146 -2.59 -14.96 3.77
C SER A 146 -3.32 -13.62 3.89
N VAL A 147 -3.78 -13.07 2.76
CA VAL A 147 -4.61 -11.85 2.73
C VAL A 147 -5.95 -12.08 3.41
N ARG A 148 -6.59 -13.22 3.14
CA ARG A 148 -7.86 -13.58 3.80
C ARG A 148 -7.71 -13.63 5.32
N TRP A 149 -6.66 -14.29 5.82
CA TRP A 149 -6.40 -14.38 7.26
C TRP A 149 -6.07 -13.04 7.90
N ALA A 150 -5.27 -12.21 7.23
CA ALA A 150 -4.93 -10.89 7.71
C ALA A 150 -6.19 -10.01 7.87
N ALA A 151 -7.14 -10.13 6.94
CA ALA A 151 -8.39 -9.38 7.02
C ALA A 151 -9.25 -9.79 8.23
N VAL A 152 -9.30 -11.09 8.56
CA VAL A 152 -9.97 -11.57 9.79
C VAL A 152 -9.30 -11.00 11.05
N GLN A 153 -7.98 -11.02 11.12
CA GLN A 153 -7.23 -10.47 12.27
C GLN A 153 -7.40 -8.96 12.39
N ALA A 154 -7.39 -8.22 11.28
CA ALA A 154 -7.62 -6.78 11.29
C ALA A 154 -9.04 -6.43 11.76
N ALA A 155 -10.05 -7.19 11.34
CA ALA A 155 -11.41 -7.03 11.84
C ALA A 155 -11.50 -7.31 13.35
N ALA A 156 -10.76 -8.30 13.86
CA ALA A 156 -10.66 -8.58 15.30
C ALA A 156 -10.05 -7.44 16.12
N ALA A 157 -9.11 -6.69 15.53
CA ALA A 157 -8.56 -5.49 16.17
C ALA A 157 -9.55 -4.32 16.21
N ILE A 158 -10.56 -4.31 15.33
CA ILE A 158 -11.56 -3.24 15.23
C ILE A 158 -12.83 -3.58 16.03
N SER A 159 -13.36 -4.80 15.88
CA SER A 159 -14.64 -5.20 16.45
C SER A 159 -14.71 -6.71 16.68
N GLU A 160 -14.94 -7.10 17.93
CA GLU A 160 -15.12 -8.50 18.33
C GLU A 160 -16.28 -9.17 17.60
N ASP A 161 -17.45 -8.52 17.53
CA ASP A 161 -18.63 -9.05 16.83
C ASP A 161 -18.38 -9.33 15.35
N ALA A 162 -17.66 -8.43 14.67
CA ALA A 162 -17.29 -8.63 13.27
C ALA A 162 -16.31 -9.80 13.12
N ALA A 163 -15.35 -9.89 14.04
CA ALA A 163 -14.36 -10.97 14.08
C ALA A 163 -15.02 -12.34 14.20
N ILE A 164 -15.96 -12.50 15.13
CA ILE A 164 -16.66 -13.77 15.37
C ILE A 164 -17.39 -14.22 14.11
N LYS A 165 -18.14 -13.32 13.46
CA LYS A 165 -18.84 -13.63 12.20
C LYS A 165 -17.86 -14.04 11.09
N MET A 166 -16.73 -13.36 10.99
CA MET A 166 -15.71 -13.68 9.99
C MET A 166 -15.00 -15.00 10.28
N LEU A 167 -14.72 -15.31 11.55
CA LEU A 167 -14.15 -16.58 11.99
C LEU A 167 -15.11 -17.74 11.71
N GLN A 168 -16.41 -17.58 11.98
CA GLN A 168 -17.43 -18.57 11.65
C GLN A 168 -17.47 -18.88 10.15
N ASN A 169 -17.41 -17.84 9.29
CA ASN A 169 -17.31 -18.05 7.84
C ASN A 169 -16.00 -18.78 7.45
N ALA A 170 -14.89 -18.41 8.08
CA ALA A 170 -13.57 -18.97 7.82
C ALA A 170 -13.42 -20.46 8.17
N LEU A 171 -14.32 -21.02 9.00
CA LEU A 171 -14.39 -22.47 9.24
C LEU A 171 -14.56 -23.30 7.97
N THR A 172 -15.18 -22.73 6.94
CA THR A 172 -15.44 -23.37 5.65
C THR A 172 -14.46 -22.95 4.55
N ASP A 173 -13.40 -22.22 4.90
CA ASP A 173 -12.40 -21.77 3.93
C ASP A 173 -11.68 -22.97 3.28
N ALA A 174 -11.50 -22.88 1.96
CA ALA A 174 -10.89 -23.93 1.16
C ALA A 174 -9.41 -24.19 1.53
N HIS A 175 -8.72 -23.22 2.13
CA HIS A 175 -7.34 -23.36 2.55
C HIS A 175 -7.29 -23.93 3.99
N PRO A 176 -6.71 -25.13 4.21
CA PRO A 176 -6.75 -25.81 5.52
C PRO A 176 -6.16 -24.98 6.67
N HIS A 177 -5.16 -24.15 6.40
CA HIS A 177 -4.59 -23.27 7.42
C HIS A 177 -5.63 -22.28 7.99
N ILE A 178 -6.52 -21.73 7.14
CA ILE A 178 -7.51 -20.74 7.55
C ILE A 178 -8.58 -21.41 8.41
N SER A 179 -9.15 -22.51 7.92
CA SER A 179 -10.23 -23.22 8.63
C SER A 179 -9.75 -23.80 9.96
N ASN A 180 -8.54 -24.35 10.02
CA ASN A 180 -7.94 -24.81 11.27
C ASN A 180 -7.66 -23.67 12.25
N ALA A 181 -7.13 -22.54 11.77
CA ALA A 181 -6.86 -21.38 12.60
C ALA A 181 -8.16 -20.77 13.16
N ALA A 182 -9.19 -20.61 12.31
CA ALA A 182 -10.49 -20.13 12.71
C ALA A 182 -11.13 -21.01 13.80
N LYS A 183 -11.13 -22.33 13.58
CA LYS A 183 -11.63 -23.30 14.56
C LYS A 183 -10.89 -23.17 15.89
N ARG A 184 -9.56 -23.11 15.85
CA ARG A 184 -8.74 -23.00 17.05
C ARG A 184 -8.98 -21.70 17.80
N THR A 185 -9.13 -20.59 17.09
CA THR A 185 -9.44 -19.29 17.68
C THR A 185 -10.80 -19.30 18.37
N LEU A 186 -11.84 -19.87 17.74
CA LEU A 186 -13.17 -19.98 18.35
C LEU A 186 -13.13 -20.86 19.60
N GLU A 187 -12.48 -22.03 19.55
CA GLU A 187 -12.30 -22.92 20.71
C GLU A 187 -11.60 -22.23 21.89
N LEU A 188 -10.53 -21.48 21.63
CA LEU A 188 -9.78 -20.77 22.67
C LEU A 188 -10.61 -19.67 23.35
N ASN A 189 -11.65 -19.18 22.70
CA ASN A 189 -12.56 -18.16 23.23
C ASN A 189 -13.92 -18.74 23.67
N GLY A 190 -14.08 -20.06 23.65
CA GLY A 190 -15.32 -20.73 24.09
C GLY A 190 -16.53 -20.49 23.18
N LEU A 191 -16.30 -20.25 21.89
CA LEU A 191 -17.31 -19.97 20.86
C LEU A 191 -17.51 -21.13 19.88
#